data_AF-A0A818MB65-F1
#
_entry.id   AF-A0A818MB65-F1
#
_cell.length_a   1.000
_cell.length_b   1.000
_cell.length_c   1.000
_cell.angle_alpha   90.00
_cell.angle_beta   90.00
_cell.angle_gamma   90.00
#
_symmetry.space_group_name_H-M   'P 1'
#
loop_
_entity.id
_entity.type
_entity.pdbx_description
1 polymer ?
#
loop_
_entity_poly.entity_id
_entity_poly.type
_entity_poly.pdbx_seq_one_letter_code
_entity_poly.pdbx_strand_id
1 'polypeptide(L)'
;MKIYFILIIYIHSIIINCQLILYDTDELINDNILQFDCLYYRVSKEKLAYQELSNVINELIPYCFRPINRNESLFRNFINTQDQKLTFEELRIYNISTKDLLSWSTPIDLVEKYQLYLDEIDLSLSNELIYNCTKPWFGLRCQYSFEYSNEYMSINDVVENEFNIKNSYIESSNMLIELPCYIHIKCNRGGKSICLDWREICNGRIDCIDEGLDESFCFDMEINECEDNEYRCHNGLCIPDEFWENGFGDADCLDRSDEFADVLYSYNCFRDPTFRCEEHSCRTNWRDFPCGDGQCVQTFNKCHNERHLSLIKSISNQGYLSINCSIAMMCLTKLIKQTHGILCETLFLNNFIYDYIKYCDFIFQFPINPVYLNHIRFLYENISEKTNIKTSIIPDYICYAHVTTKRTMDAARCVSVENVGVLTRF
;
A
#
# COMPACT_ATOMS: atom_id res chain seq x y z
N MET A 1 -27.43 -5.95 45.17
CA MET A 1 -28.01 -6.39 43.88
C MET A 1 -27.68 -5.47 42.72
N LYS A 2 -28.00 -4.16 42.73
CA LYS A 2 -27.73 -3.26 41.58
C LYS A 2 -26.26 -3.16 41.17
N ILE A 3 -25.32 -3.10 42.12
CA ILE A 3 -23.87 -3.06 41.83
C ILE A 3 -23.36 -4.36 41.20
N TYR A 4 -23.84 -5.52 41.68
CA TYR A 4 -23.50 -6.83 41.09
C TYR A 4 -24.05 -6.98 39.67
N PHE A 5 -25.25 -6.45 39.41
CA PHE A 5 -25.84 -6.49 38.07
C PHE A 5 -25.06 -5.60 37.08
N ILE A 6 -24.61 -4.42 37.53
CA ILE A 6 -23.75 -3.53 36.73
C ILE A 6 -22.39 -4.18 36.46
N LEU A 7 -21.78 -4.85 37.44
CA LEU A 7 -20.54 -5.60 37.26
C LEU A 7 -20.70 -6.76 36.28
N ILE A 8 -21.79 -7.52 36.34
CA ILE A 8 -22.07 -8.61 35.41
C ILE A 8 -22.27 -8.08 33.98
N ILE A 9 -23.01 -6.98 33.81
CA ILE A 9 -23.20 -6.33 32.51
C ILE A 9 -21.85 -5.84 31.97
N TYR A 10 -21.03 -5.20 32.80
CA TYR A 10 -19.71 -4.70 32.41
C TYR A 10 -18.75 -5.83 31.99
N ILE A 11 -18.74 -6.94 32.74
CA ILE A 11 -17.94 -8.13 32.40
C ILE A 11 -18.45 -8.78 31.11
N HIS A 12 -19.77 -8.90 30.93
CA HIS A 12 -20.34 -9.41 29.67
C HIS A 12 -20.03 -8.51 28.48
N SER A 13 -20.08 -7.18 28.64
CA SER A 13 -19.73 -6.25 27.57
C SER A 13 -18.25 -6.32 27.19
N ILE A 14 -17.35 -6.52 28.16
CA ILE A 14 -15.92 -6.72 27.88
C ILE A 14 -15.70 -8.03 27.11
N ILE A 15 -16.34 -9.12 27.53
CA ILE A 15 -16.16 -10.43 26.87
C ILE A 15 -16.63 -10.41 25.42
N ILE A 16 -17.73 -9.71 25.11
CA ILE A 16 -18.24 -9.56 23.73
C ILE A 16 -17.29 -8.71 22.88
N ASN A 17 -16.70 -7.65 23.46
CA ASN A 17 -15.82 -6.76 22.71
C ASN A 17 -14.48 -7.43 22.32
N CYS A 18 -14.08 -8.50 23.00
CA CYS A 18 -12.83 -9.23 22.74
C CYS A 18 -12.99 -10.44 21.78
N GLN A 19 -14.07 -10.50 21.00
CA GLN A 19 -14.34 -11.61 20.07
C GLN A 19 -13.88 -11.25 18.65
N LEU A 20 -13.26 -12.22 17.96
CA LEU A 20 -12.78 -12.09 16.58
C LEU A 20 -13.65 -12.95 15.68
N ILE A 21 -14.82 -12.43 15.31
CA ILE A 21 -15.82 -13.17 14.52
C ILE A 21 -15.57 -12.90 13.04
N LEU A 22 -15.32 -13.96 12.28
CA LEU A 22 -15.25 -13.94 10.82
C LEU A 22 -16.64 -14.10 10.21
N TYR A 23 -16.80 -13.54 9.01
CA TYR A 23 -18.01 -13.59 8.19
C TYR A 23 -17.65 -14.14 6.81
N ASP A 24 -18.65 -14.71 6.12
CA ASP A 24 -18.54 -15.22 4.75
C ASP A 24 -17.39 -16.24 4.55
N THR A 25 -17.21 -17.12 5.53
CA THR A 25 -16.21 -18.19 5.54
C THR A 25 -16.60 -19.42 4.72
N ASP A 26 -17.77 -19.40 4.08
CA ASP A 26 -18.25 -20.49 3.25
C ASP A 26 -17.44 -20.60 1.95
N GLU A 27 -16.73 -21.72 1.77
CA GLU A 27 -16.00 -22.01 0.53
C GLU A 27 -16.99 -22.27 -0.63
N LEU A 28 -17.34 -21.23 -1.38
CA LEU A 28 -17.95 -21.41 -2.71
C LEU A 28 -16.92 -22.07 -3.64
N ILE A 29 -17.22 -23.27 -4.14
CA ILE A 29 -16.41 -24.02 -5.11
C ILE A 29 -16.52 -23.38 -6.50
N ASN A 30 -16.12 -22.12 -6.63
CA ASN A 30 -15.96 -21.46 -7.91
C ASN A 30 -14.50 -21.03 -8.05
N ASP A 31 -13.78 -21.68 -8.97
CA ASP A 31 -12.32 -21.62 -9.12
C ASP A 31 -11.76 -20.23 -9.52
N ASN A 32 -12.62 -19.23 -9.73
CA ASN A 32 -12.24 -17.91 -10.24
C ASN A 32 -12.35 -16.76 -9.23
N ILE A 33 -12.84 -16.98 -8.01
CA ILE A 33 -13.03 -15.91 -7.02
C ILE A 33 -11.92 -16.04 -5.95
N LEU A 34 -11.17 -14.95 -5.73
CA LEU A 34 -10.29 -14.83 -4.58
C LEU A 34 -11.16 -14.83 -3.31
N GLN A 35 -11.10 -15.90 -2.53
CA GLN A 35 -11.76 -15.96 -1.22
C GLN A 35 -10.87 -15.29 -0.19
N PHE A 36 -11.48 -14.62 0.78
CA PHE A 36 -10.78 -13.93 1.86
C PHE A 36 -11.57 -14.11 3.15
N ASP A 37 -10.86 -14.43 4.23
CA ASP A 37 -11.44 -14.43 5.57
C ASP A 37 -11.24 -13.03 6.14
N CYS A 38 -12.30 -12.30 6.50
CA CYS A 38 -12.18 -10.90 6.92
C CYS A 38 -12.72 -10.66 8.34
N LEU A 39 -12.00 -9.83 9.08
CA LEU A 39 -12.49 -9.17 10.30
C LEU A 39 -12.89 -7.73 9.97
N TYR A 40 -13.79 -7.13 10.76
CA TYR A 40 -14.24 -5.77 10.50
C TYR A 40 -13.80 -4.83 11.61
N TYR A 41 -13.02 -3.82 11.22
CA TYR A 41 -12.60 -2.72 12.09
C TYR A 41 -13.58 -1.56 11.93
N ARG A 42 -14.17 -1.09 13.03
CA ARG A 42 -15.12 0.03 12.97
C ARG A 42 -14.46 1.30 13.45
N VAL A 43 -14.37 2.29 12.57
CA VAL A 43 -13.94 3.65 12.91
C VAL A 43 -15.17 4.48 13.21
N SER A 44 -15.28 4.93 14.45
CA SER A 44 -16.27 5.92 14.86
C SER A 44 -15.55 7.13 15.44
N LYS A 45 -15.44 8.22 14.67
CA LYS A 45 -14.92 9.50 15.19
C LYS A 45 -16.06 10.52 15.19
N GLU A 46 -16.50 10.90 16.38
CA GLU A 46 -17.34 12.09 16.54
C GLU A 46 -16.48 13.33 16.24
N LYS A 47 -16.75 14.03 15.14
CA LYS A 47 -16.19 15.37 14.93
C LYS A 47 -16.78 16.28 16.02
N LEU A 48 -15.94 16.97 16.78
CA LEU A 48 -16.38 17.93 17.80
C LEU A 48 -17.24 19.01 17.14
N ALA A 49 -18.49 19.12 17.63
CA ALA A 49 -19.64 19.81 17.03
C ALA A 49 -19.54 21.36 16.86
N TYR A 50 -18.35 21.96 16.81
CA TYR A 50 -18.20 23.42 16.73
C TYR A 50 -17.68 23.98 15.42
N GLN A 51 -17.38 23.16 14.42
CA GLN A 51 -17.11 23.65 13.06
C GLN A 51 -17.79 22.74 12.05
N GLU A 52 -18.96 23.21 11.61
CA GLU A 52 -19.69 22.80 10.41
C GLU A 52 -20.42 21.45 10.49
N LEU A 53 -21.63 21.44 9.93
CA LEU A 53 -22.54 20.29 9.85
C LEU A 53 -21.90 19.21 8.96
N SER A 54 -21.00 18.41 9.51
CA SER A 54 -20.30 17.34 8.79
C SER A 54 -20.25 16.09 9.66
N ASN A 55 -20.72 15.01 9.04
CA ASN A 55 -21.17 13.75 9.58
C ASN A 55 -20.15 13.04 10.51
N VAL A 56 -20.67 12.24 11.44
CA VAL A 56 -19.90 11.24 12.18
C VAL A 56 -19.25 10.31 11.14
N ILE A 57 -17.92 10.25 11.08
CA ILE A 57 -17.23 9.24 10.28
C ILE A 57 -17.54 7.90 10.94
N ASN A 58 -18.36 7.09 10.28
CA ASN A 58 -18.72 5.74 10.69
C ASN A 58 -18.35 4.78 9.56
N GLU A 59 -17.08 4.37 9.56
CA GLU A 59 -16.50 3.51 8.52
C GLU A 59 -16.37 2.09 9.07
N LEU A 60 -16.63 1.10 8.21
CA LEU A 60 -16.42 -0.31 8.51
C LEU A 60 -15.37 -0.87 7.54
N ILE A 61 -14.17 -1.11 8.04
CA ILE A 61 -13.00 -1.44 7.24
C ILE A 61 -12.76 -2.96 7.32
N PRO A 62 -12.79 -3.68 6.19
CA PRO A 62 -12.51 -5.11 6.17
C PRO A 62 -10.99 -5.36 6.26
N TYR A 63 -10.56 -6.07 7.30
CA TYR A 63 -9.21 -6.56 7.49
C TYR A 63 -9.14 -8.03 7.08
N CYS A 64 -8.71 -8.27 5.85
CA CYS A 64 -8.82 -9.56 5.19
C CYS A 64 -7.52 -10.36 5.16
N PHE A 65 -7.60 -11.64 5.47
CA PHE A 65 -6.54 -12.61 5.35
C PHE A 65 -6.65 -13.30 3.98
N ARG A 66 -5.62 -13.15 3.15
CA ARG A 66 -5.55 -13.90 1.89
C ARG A 66 -5.22 -15.36 2.19
N PRO A 67 -6.04 -16.33 1.80
CA PRO A 67 -5.61 -17.71 1.74
C PRO A 67 -4.49 -17.74 0.70
N ILE A 68 -3.26 -17.90 1.18
CA ILE A 68 -2.06 -18.00 0.35
C ILE A 68 -2.38 -19.02 -0.75
N ASN A 69 -2.11 -18.63 -2.00
CA ASN A 69 -2.36 -19.37 -3.24
C ASN A 69 -2.61 -20.86 -3.01
N ARG A 70 -3.64 -21.42 -3.63
CA ARG A 70 -4.00 -22.84 -3.47
C ARG A 70 -2.79 -23.83 -3.56
N ASN A 71 -1.69 -23.45 -4.20
CA ASN A 71 -0.48 -24.25 -4.32
C ASN A 71 0.54 -24.12 -3.17
N GLU A 72 0.47 -23.11 -2.30
CA GLU A 72 1.27 -23.03 -1.07
C GLU A 72 0.47 -23.65 0.08
N SER A 73 0.49 -24.98 0.11
CA SER A 73 -0.18 -25.86 1.08
C SER A 73 0.26 -25.68 2.55
N LEU A 74 1.03 -24.65 2.87
CA LEU A 74 1.69 -24.52 4.18
C LEU A 74 0.73 -24.04 5.27
N PHE A 75 -0.22 -23.15 4.96
CA PHE A 75 -1.19 -22.65 5.95
C PHE A 75 -2.54 -23.39 5.92
N ARG A 76 -2.93 -23.97 4.78
CA ARG A 76 -4.18 -24.76 4.71
C ARG A 76 -4.16 -26.03 5.55
N ASN A 77 -2.96 -26.49 5.90
CA ASN A 77 -2.73 -27.64 6.76
C ASN A 77 -2.32 -27.27 8.19
N PHE A 78 -2.18 -25.98 8.51
CA PHE A 78 -1.90 -25.56 9.88
C PHE A 78 -3.19 -25.63 10.68
N ILE A 79 -3.36 -26.76 11.36
CA ILE A 79 -4.32 -26.92 12.45
C ILE A 79 -3.52 -26.75 13.71
N ASN A 80 -3.91 -25.84 14.60
CA ASN A 80 -3.37 -25.85 15.95
C ASN A 80 -3.78 -27.17 16.61
N THR A 81 -2.85 -28.15 16.67
CA THR A 81 -3.15 -29.53 17.08
C THR A 81 -3.54 -29.66 18.55
N GLN A 82 -3.53 -28.56 19.30
CA GLN A 82 -3.94 -28.49 20.70
C GLN A 82 -5.45 -28.33 20.87
N ASP A 83 -6.17 -27.89 19.83
CA ASP A 83 -7.60 -27.55 19.93
C ASP A 83 -8.50 -28.76 19.63
N GLN A 84 -9.61 -28.87 20.36
CA GLN A 84 -10.58 -29.95 20.21
C GLN A 84 -11.51 -29.69 19.02
N LYS A 85 -11.67 -30.69 18.15
CA LYS A 85 -12.69 -30.70 17.10
C LYS A 85 -13.93 -31.45 17.60
N LEU A 86 -15.10 -30.89 17.31
CA LEU A 86 -16.39 -31.44 17.71
C LEU A 86 -17.33 -31.41 16.51
N THR A 87 -18.11 -32.48 16.35
CA THR A 87 -19.22 -32.52 15.39
C THR A 87 -20.45 -31.81 15.94
N PHE A 88 -21.37 -31.38 15.07
CA PHE A 88 -22.64 -30.80 15.49
C PHE A 88 -23.43 -31.73 16.43
N GLU A 89 -23.39 -33.04 16.18
CA GLU A 89 -24.04 -34.01 17.08
C GLU A 89 -23.37 -34.09 18.45
N GLU A 90 -22.03 -34.08 18.50
CA GLU A 90 -21.31 -34.05 19.78
C GLU A 90 -21.58 -32.76 20.56
N LEU A 91 -21.58 -31.60 19.89
CA LEU A 91 -21.94 -30.31 20.49
C LEU A 91 -23.33 -30.36 21.13
N ARG A 92 -24.30 -30.93 20.42
CA ARG A 92 -25.67 -31.11 20.90
C ARG A 92 -25.72 -32.04 22.11
N ILE A 93 -25.02 -33.19 22.07
CA ILE A 93 -24.95 -34.14 23.19
C ILE A 93 -24.32 -33.48 24.43
N TYR A 94 -23.34 -32.61 24.24
CA TYR A 94 -22.70 -31.84 25.32
C TYR A 94 -23.48 -30.60 25.76
N ASN A 95 -24.66 -30.35 25.19
CA ASN A 95 -25.49 -29.17 25.45
C ASN A 95 -24.73 -27.84 25.26
N ILE A 96 -23.87 -27.77 24.26
CA ILE A 96 -23.15 -26.55 23.90
C ILE A 96 -24.09 -25.65 23.11
N SER A 97 -24.23 -24.39 23.53
CA SER A 97 -25.11 -23.42 22.87
C SER A 97 -24.36 -22.63 21.79
N THR A 98 -25.11 -22.02 20.87
CA THR A 98 -24.54 -21.07 19.89
C THR A 98 -23.83 -19.88 20.56
N LYS A 99 -24.27 -19.46 21.75
CA LYS A 99 -23.58 -18.45 22.55
C LYS A 99 -22.20 -18.91 23.01
N ASP A 100 -22.04 -20.18 23.33
CA ASP A 100 -20.74 -20.74 23.70
C ASP A 100 -19.81 -20.77 22.49
N LEU A 101 -20.32 -21.11 21.31
CA LEU A 101 -19.53 -21.08 20.07
C LEU A 101 -19.04 -19.68 19.71
N LEU A 102 -19.87 -18.64 19.88
CA LEU A 102 -19.46 -17.25 19.69
C LEU A 102 -18.33 -16.86 20.67
N SER A 103 -18.33 -17.40 21.88
CA SER A 103 -17.26 -17.18 22.85
C SER A 103 -15.93 -17.80 22.46
N TRP A 104 -15.94 -18.77 21.54
CA TRP A 104 -14.75 -19.42 20.98
C TRP A 104 -14.23 -18.72 19.71
N SER A 105 -14.78 -17.54 19.36
CA SER A 105 -14.48 -16.85 18.10
C SER A 105 -14.77 -17.73 16.86
N THR A 106 -15.80 -18.58 16.96
CA THR A 106 -16.27 -19.40 15.84
C THR A 106 -16.85 -18.48 14.76
N PRO A 107 -16.54 -18.69 13.46
CA PRO A 107 -17.15 -17.93 12.38
C PRO A 107 -18.67 -17.95 12.41
N ILE A 108 -19.29 -16.80 12.10
CA ILE A 108 -20.74 -16.63 12.27
C ILE A 108 -21.54 -17.62 11.42
N ASP A 109 -21.07 -17.93 10.21
CA ASP A 109 -21.75 -18.83 9.28
C ASP A 109 -21.88 -20.25 9.85
N LEU A 110 -20.84 -20.72 10.55
CA LEU A 110 -20.87 -22.02 11.25
C LEU A 110 -21.82 -21.99 12.45
N VAL A 111 -21.87 -20.87 13.19
CA VAL A 111 -22.78 -20.71 14.33
C VAL A 111 -24.24 -20.71 13.85
N GLU A 112 -24.53 -20.03 12.74
CA GLU A 112 -25.86 -20.02 12.11
C GLU A 112 -26.24 -21.42 11.60
N LYS A 113 -25.34 -22.12 10.93
CA LYS A 113 -25.55 -23.53 10.52
C LYS A 113 -25.82 -24.44 11.70
N TYR A 114 -25.12 -24.24 12.82
CA TYR A 114 -25.38 -25.02 14.03
C TYR A 114 -26.75 -24.69 14.65
N GLN A 115 -27.18 -23.43 14.61
CA GLN A 115 -28.54 -23.06 15.04
C GLN A 115 -29.60 -23.74 14.17
N LEU A 116 -29.42 -23.75 12.85
CA LEU A 116 -30.30 -24.47 11.92
C LEU A 116 -30.36 -25.96 12.23
N TYR A 117 -29.21 -26.59 12.52
CA TYR A 117 -29.16 -27.98 12.96
C TYR A 117 -29.97 -28.22 14.25
N LEU A 118 -29.87 -27.33 15.23
CA LEU A 118 -30.63 -27.45 16.48
C LEU A 118 -32.14 -27.28 16.28
N ASP A 119 -32.55 -26.40 15.37
CA ASP A 119 -33.96 -26.08 15.13
C ASP A 119 -34.66 -27.16 14.30
N GLU A 120 -33.99 -27.68 13.26
CA GLU A 120 -34.60 -28.63 12.30
C GLU A 120 -34.18 -30.09 12.54
N ILE A 121 -33.14 -30.34 13.34
CA ILE A 121 -32.49 -31.66 13.51
C ILE A 121 -32.17 -32.27 12.13
N ASP A 122 -31.58 -31.46 11.25
CA ASP A 122 -31.15 -31.95 9.95
C ASP A 122 -29.94 -32.88 10.10
N LEU A 123 -30.18 -34.19 9.98
CA LEU A 123 -29.15 -35.22 10.03
C LEU A 123 -28.07 -35.05 8.95
N SER A 124 -28.33 -34.27 7.89
CA SER A 124 -27.32 -33.97 6.87
C SER A 124 -26.15 -33.16 7.45
N LEU A 125 -26.42 -32.33 8.47
CA LEU A 125 -25.45 -31.44 9.11
C LEU A 125 -24.76 -32.08 10.33
N SER A 126 -25.17 -33.29 10.74
CA SER A 126 -24.70 -33.89 12.02
C SER A 126 -23.18 -34.05 12.11
N ASN A 127 -22.52 -34.24 10.95
CA ASN A 127 -21.09 -34.47 10.84
C ASN A 127 -20.28 -33.19 10.53
N GLU A 128 -20.94 -32.03 10.43
CA GLU A 128 -20.25 -30.75 10.30
C GLU A 128 -19.36 -30.50 11.52
N LEU A 129 -18.18 -29.92 11.29
CA LEU A 129 -17.12 -29.80 12.29
C LEU A 129 -16.98 -28.36 12.78
N ILE A 130 -16.82 -28.21 14.09
CA ILE A 130 -16.40 -26.96 14.75
C ILE A 130 -15.12 -27.21 15.53
N TYR A 131 -14.22 -26.23 15.46
CA TYR A 131 -13.00 -26.20 16.25
C TYR A 131 -13.19 -25.28 17.45
N ASN A 132 -12.92 -25.81 18.64
CA ASN A 132 -12.92 -25.01 19.86
C ASN A 132 -11.58 -24.30 19.99
N CYS A 133 -11.50 -23.07 19.46
CA CYS A 133 -10.28 -22.29 19.44
C CYS A 133 -9.95 -21.70 20.80
N THR A 134 -8.77 -22.04 21.33
CA THR A 134 -8.25 -21.40 22.52
C THR A 134 -7.65 -20.03 22.15
N LYS A 135 -8.05 -18.97 22.86
CA LYS A 135 -7.47 -17.63 22.67
C LYS A 135 -5.92 -17.67 22.74
N PRO A 136 -5.19 -16.89 21.92
CA PRO A 136 -5.66 -15.85 21.00
C PRO A 136 -6.02 -16.37 19.58
N TRP A 137 -6.13 -17.68 19.38
CA TRP A 137 -6.38 -18.26 18.07
C TRP A 137 -7.83 -18.12 17.63
N PHE A 138 -8.05 -17.93 16.33
CA PHE A 138 -9.38 -17.79 15.72
C PHE A 138 -9.39 -18.29 14.27
N GLY A 139 -10.59 -18.38 13.68
CA GLY A 139 -10.82 -18.86 12.32
C GLY A 139 -11.45 -20.25 12.26
N LEU A 140 -11.88 -20.67 11.07
CA LEU A 140 -12.54 -21.97 10.82
C LEU A 140 -11.83 -23.18 11.42
N ARG A 141 -10.49 -23.13 11.50
CA ARG A 141 -9.59 -24.18 12.01
C ARG A 141 -8.61 -23.67 13.07
N CYS A 142 -8.93 -22.54 13.70
CA CYS A 142 -8.02 -21.85 14.63
C CYS A 142 -6.66 -21.50 13.99
N GLN A 143 -6.68 -21.14 12.70
CA GLN A 143 -5.48 -20.95 11.89
C GLN A 143 -4.85 -19.57 12.03
N TYR A 144 -5.56 -18.59 12.60
CA TYR A 144 -5.12 -17.21 12.71
C TYR A 144 -4.84 -16.82 14.16
N SER A 145 -3.81 -15.99 14.35
CA SER A 145 -3.53 -15.28 15.60
C SER A 145 -2.74 -14.01 15.28
N PHE A 146 -2.78 -13.02 16.16
CA PHE A 146 -1.95 -11.81 16.04
C PHE A 146 -0.75 -11.91 16.97
N GLU A 147 0.45 -11.58 16.46
CA GLU A 147 1.75 -11.79 17.13
C GLU A 147 1.84 -11.10 18.50
N TYR A 148 1.20 -9.94 18.67
CA TYR A 148 1.23 -9.13 19.90
C TYR A 148 -0.13 -9.03 20.60
N SER A 149 -1.10 -9.87 20.24
CA SER A 149 -2.41 -9.84 20.89
C SER A 149 -2.36 -10.46 22.29
N ASN A 150 -2.82 -9.69 23.28
CA ASN A 150 -3.22 -10.28 24.56
C ASN A 150 -4.58 -10.98 24.35
N GLU A 151 -4.92 -11.99 25.16
CA GLU A 151 -6.18 -12.76 25.13
C GLU A 151 -7.48 -11.91 25.15
N TYR A 152 -7.37 -10.62 25.45
CA TYR A 152 -8.49 -9.70 25.69
C TYR A 152 -8.48 -8.47 24.78
N MET A 153 -7.71 -8.45 23.69
CA MET A 153 -7.79 -7.34 22.73
C MET A 153 -8.96 -7.51 21.76
N SER A 154 -9.72 -6.44 21.52
CA SER A 154 -10.68 -6.38 20.41
C SER A 154 -9.96 -6.18 19.09
N ILE A 155 -10.62 -6.43 17.95
CA ILE A 155 -10.07 -6.09 16.63
C ILE A 155 -9.74 -4.59 16.54
N ASN A 156 -10.54 -3.72 17.17
CA ASN A 156 -10.27 -2.29 17.21
C ASN A 156 -8.96 -1.98 17.95
N ASP A 157 -8.75 -2.59 19.12
CA ASP A 157 -7.52 -2.41 19.89
C ASP A 157 -6.29 -2.92 19.13
N VAL A 158 -6.43 -4.06 18.44
CA VAL A 158 -5.35 -4.64 17.63
C VAL A 158 -4.96 -3.68 16.51
N VAL A 159 -5.92 -3.22 15.70
CA VAL A 159 -5.65 -2.31 14.57
C VAL A 159 -5.08 -0.98 15.07
N GLU A 160 -5.66 -0.38 16.09
CA GLU A 160 -5.16 0.88 16.64
C GLU A 160 -3.73 0.75 17.18
N ASN A 161 -3.42 -0.34 17.89
CA ASN A 161 -2.08 -0.57 18.40
C ASN A 161 -1.06 -0.74 17.26
N GLU A 162 -1.39 -1.54 16.24
CA GLU A 162 -0.52 -1.75 15.07
C GLU A 162 -0.19 -0.43 14.35
N PHE A 163 -1.19 0.40 14.07
CA PHE A 163 -0.97 1.68 13.41
C PHE A 163 -0.29 2.73 14.32
N ASN A 164 -0.44 2.64 15.64
CA ASN A 164 0.29 3.49 16.60
C ASN A 164 1.77 3.12 16.74
N ILE A 165 2.15 1.85 16.60
CA ILE A 165 3.55 1.40 16.71
C ILE A 165 4.39 1.87 15.52
N LYS A 166 3.76 2.10 14.35
CA LYS A 166 4.42 2.64 13.15
C LYS A 166 5.17 3.96 13.42
N ASN A 167 4.90 4.68 14.52
CA ASN A 167 5.62 5.87 14.99
C ASN A 167 7.13 5.71 15.15
N SER A 168 7.58 4.49 15.45
CA SER A 168 8.92 4.20 15.96
C SER A 168 9.94 3.73 14.91
N TYR A 169 9.51 3.51 13.66
CA TYR A 169 10.42 3.11 12.56
C TYR A 169 11.23 4.28 11.99
N ILE A 170 11.64 5.22 12.84
CA ILE A 170 12.67 6.19 12.50
C ILE A 170 14.00 5.60 12.99
N GLU A 171 14.83 5.19 12.02
CA GLU A 171 16.30 5.08 12.07
C GLU A 171 17.02 3.81 12.53
N SER A 172 16.39 2.68 12.91
CA SER A 172 17.19 1.59 13.54
C SER A 172 16.95 0.13 13.17
N SER A 173 16.37 -0.24 12.03
CA SER A 173 16.46 -1.65 11.62
C SER A 173 16.73 -1.80 10.13
N ASN A 174 17.74 -2.62 9.81
CA ASN A 174 17.97 -3.21 8.49
C ASN A 174 16.81 -4.13 8.04
N MET A 175 15.60 -3.90 8.53
CA MET A 175 14.43 -4.69 8.22
C MET A 175 13.88 -4.13 6.91
N LEU A 176 14.11 -4.88 5.84
CA LEU A 176 13.46 -4.62 4.56
C LEU A 176 11.96 -4.69 4.81
N ILE A 177 11.29 -3.53 4.82
CA ILE A 177 9.84 -3.48 4.84
C ILE A 177 9.37 -4.07 3.52
N GLU A 178 8.64 -5.19 3.58
CA GLU A 178 7.96 -5.73 2.40
C GLU A 178 6.84 -4.77 2.04
N LEU A 179 7.06 -4.00 0.98
CA LEU A 179 6.09 -3.02 0.50
C LEU A 179 4.94 -3.75 -0.22
N PRO A 180 3.68 -3.31 -0.03
CA PRO A 180 2.58 -3.84 -0.80
C PRO A 180 2.79 -3.53 -2.28
N CYS A 181 2.58 -4.53 -3.12
CA CYS A 181 2.73 -4.44 -4.56
C CYS A 181 1.40 -4.69 -5.24
N TYR A 182 1.05 -3.87 -6.22
CA TYR A 182 -0.05 -4.16 -7.11
C TYR A 182 0.33 -5.31 -8.05
N ILE A 183 -0.46 -6.39 -8.03
CA ILE A 183 -0.10 -7.65 -8.70
C ILE A 183 -0.83 -7.89 -10.03
N HIS A 184 -1.92 -7.16 -10.29
CA HIS A 184 -2.78 -7.42 -11.44
C HIS A 184 -2.21 -6.86 -12.75
N ILE A 185 -1.32 -5.87 -12.67
CA ILE A 185 -0.53 -5.39 -13.81
C ILE A 185 0.90 -5.92 -13.65
N LYS A 186 1.35 -6.69 -14.63
CA LYS A 186 2.75 -7.15 -14.70
C LYS A 186 3.63 -6.01 -15.18
N CYS A 187 4.07 -5.20 -14.23
CA CYS A 187 4.87 -4.01 -14.46
C CYS A 187 6.35 -4.23 -14.14
N ASN A 188 7.23 -4.05 -15.11
CA ASN A 188 8.66 -3.91 -14.85
C ASN A 188 9.03 -2.45 -14.57
N ARG A 189 9.28 -2.13 -13.30
CA ARG A 189 9.76 -0.80 -12.87
C ARG A 189 11.28 -0.59 -12.98
N GLY A 190 12.02 -1.50 -13.62
CA GLY A 190 13.47 -1.34 -13.86
C GLY A 190 14.39 -1.74 -12.71
N GLY A 191 13.85 -2.29 -11.62
CA GLY A 191 14.63 -2.81 -10.50
C GLY A 191 13.84 -3.81 -9.65
N LYS A 192 14.52 -4.81 -9.07
CA LYS A 192 13.87 -5.87 -8.26
C LYS A 192 13.30 -5.39 -6.92
N SER A 193 13.69 -4.21 -6.45
CA SER A 193 13.36 -3.70 -5.11
C SER A 193 12.18 -2.73 -5.09
N ILE A 194 11.62 -2.38 -6.25
CA ILE A 194 10.45 -1.49 -6.34
C ILE A 194 9.39 -2.16 -7.21
N CYS A 195 8.16 -2.13 -6.73
CA CYS A 195 6.99 -2.61 -7.45
C CYS A 195 5.99 -1.48 -7.62
N LEU A 196 4.97 -1.71 -8.44
CA LEU A 196 3.93 -0.74 -8.75
C LEU A 196 3.00 -0.56 -7.54
N ASP A 197 2.79 0.68 -7.08
CA ASP A 197 1.64 1.03 -6.24
C ASP A 197 0.39 1.14 -7.11
N TRP A 198 -0.78 0.82 -6.56
CA TRP A 198 -2.01 1.02 -7.32
C TRP A 198 -2.26 2.52 -7.63
N ARG A 199 -1.79 3.43 -6.75
CA ARG A 199 -1.87 4.88 -6.92
C ARG A 199 -0.96 5.42 -8.04
N GLU A 200 -0.13 4.55 -8.60
CA GLU A 200 0.74 4.84 -9.74
C GLU A 200 0.10 4.48 -11.08
N ILE A 201 -1.09 3.86 -11.08
CA ILE A 201 -1.83 3.51 -12.29
C ILE A 201 -2.67 4.71 -12.73
N CYS A 202 -2.62 5.06 -14.01
CA CYS A 202 -3.37 6.17 -14.61
C CYS A 202 -3.17 7.51 -13.88
N ASN A 203 -1.94 7.78 -13.44
CA ASN A 203 -1.59 9.04 -12.78
C ASN A 203 -0.95 10.05 -13.76
N GLY A 204 -0.91 9.72 -15.05
CA GLY A 204 -0.31 10.52 -16.11
C GLY A 204 1.22 10.39 -16.21
N ARG A 205 1.83 9.43 -15.50
CA ARG A 205 3.28 9.19 -15.51
C ARG A 205 3.56 7.75 -15.85
N ILE A 206 4.37 7.56 -16.88
CA ILE A 206 4.80 6.22 -17.22
C ILE A 206 5.88 5.74 -16.25
N ASP A 207 5.47 4.80 -15.42
CA ASP A 207 6.24 4.14 -14.41
C ASP A 207 6.66 2.73 -14.83
N CYS A 208 5.86 2.04 -15.65
CA CYS A 208 6.20 0.74 -16.21
C CYS A 208 7.03 0.88 -17.48
N ILE A 209 8.19 0.23 -17.50
CA ILE A 209 9.12 0.25 -18.63
C ILE A 209 8.57 -0.57 -19.81
N ASP A 210 7.68 -1.52 -19.54
CA ASP A 210 7.01 -2.37 -20.53
C ASP A 210 5.94 -1.57 -21.28
N GLU A 211 6.35 -0.62 -22.12
CA GLU A 211 5.46 0.19 -22.99
C GLU A 211 4.44 1.08 -22.24
N GLY A 212 4.63 1.32 -20.94
CA GLY A 212 3.75 2.18 -20.14
C GLY A 212 2.37 1.56 -19.87
N LEU A 213 2.34 0.27 -19.55
CA LEU A 213 1.12 -0.47 -19.24
C LEU A 213 0.28 0.14 -18.10
N ASP A 214 0.91 0.78 -17.12
CA ASP A 214 0.27 1.52 -16.03
C ASP A 214 -0.56 2.71 -16.51
N GLU A 215 -0.22 3.28 -17.67
CA GLU A 215 -0.93 4.39 -18.29
C GLU A 215 -1.72 3.96 -19.53
N SER A 216 -1.82 2.64 -19.76
CA SER A 216 -2.57 2.08 -20.87
C SER A 216 -4.06 1.96 -20.52
N PHE A 217 -4.94 2.26 -21.47
CA PHE A 217 -6.40 2.15 -21.33
C PHE A 217 -7.06 3.06 -20.28
N CYS A 218 -6.35 4.04 -19.73
CA CYS A 218 -6.91 5.00 -18.76
C CYS A 218 -8.10 5.79 -19.34
N PHE A 219 -8.04 6.12 -20.63
CA PHE A 219 -9.12 6.81 -21.33
C PHE A 219 -10.45 6.04 -21.30
N ASP A 220 -10.42 4.70 -21.32
CA ASP A 220 -11.62 3.89 -21.29
C ASP A 220 -12.31 3.96 -19.92
N MET A 221 -11.57 4.24 -18.84
CA MET A 221 -12.13 4.52 -17.52
C MET A 221 -12.66 5.95 -17.45
N GLU A 222 -11.89 6.91 -17.97
CA GLU A 222 -12.26 8.32 -17.93
C GLU A 222 -13.55 8.59 -18.71
N ILE A 223 -13.84 7.90 -19.83
CA ILE A 223 -15.01 8.18 -20.66
C ILE A 223 -16.35 7.75 -20.04
N ASN A 224 -16.34 7.10 -18.88
CA ASN A 224 -17.56 6.64 -18.22
C ASN A 224 -18.54 7.80 -17.98
N GLU A 225 -19.82 7.60 -18.30
CA GLU A 225 -20.91 8.56 -18.07
C GLU A 225 -21.66 8.16 -16.80
N CYS A 226 -21.86 9.11 -15.90
CA CYS A 226 -22.59 8.90 -14.64
C CYS A 226 -24.08 9.21 -14.80
N GLU A 227 -24.90 8.69 -13.89
CA GLU A 227 -26.34 8.99 -13.87
C GLU A 227 -26.62 10.46 -13.45
N ASP A 228 -27.84 10.96 -13.68
CA ASP A 228 -28.22 12.35 -13.43
C ASP A 228 -28.08 12.81 -11.95
N ASN A 229 -27.97 11.87 -11.02
CA ASN A 229 -27.86 12.10 -9.56
C ASN A 229 -26.46 11.77 -9.00
N GLU A 230 -25.47 11.73 -9.89
CA GLU A 230 -24.09 11.37 -9.57
C GLU A 230 -23.10 12.42 -10.08
N TYR A 231 -22.10 12.70 -9.25
CA TYR A 231 -20.93 13.45 -9.65
C TYR A 231 -19.93 12.54 -10.34
N ARG A 232 -19.43 13.00 -11.50
CA ARG A 232 -18.32 12.37 -12.22
C ARG A 232 -16.98 12.95 -11.78
N CYS A 233 -16.20 12.14 -11.06
CA CYS A 233 -14.82 12.42 -10.74
C CYS A 233 -13.96 12.58 -12.01
N HIS A 234 -12.80 13.25 -11.94
CA HIS A 234 -11.96 13.45 -13.14
C HIS A 234 -11.37 12.14 -13.68
N ASN A 235 -11.22 11.12 -12.85
CA ASN A 235 -10.80 9.77 -13.25
C ASN A 235 -11.95 8.89 -13.81
N GLY A 236 -13.17 9.41 -13.95
CA GLY A 236 -14.34 8.70 -14.48
C GLY A 236 -15.14 7.88 -13.46
N LEU A 237 -14.74 7.88 -12.18
CA LEU A 237 -15.55 7.32 -11.11
C LEU A 237 -16.82 8.16 -10.91
N CYS A 238 -17.94 7.50 -10.60
CA CYS A 238 -19.19 8.16 -10.25
C CYS A 238 -19.42 8.05 -8.75
N ILE A 239 -19.72 9.16 -8.09
CA ILE A 239 -20.13 9.19 -6.68
C ILE A 239 -21.52 9.85 -6.59
N PRO A 240 -22.36 9.48 -5.61
CA PRO A 240 -23.60 10.22 -5.36
C PRO A 240 -23.39 11.73 -5.20
N ASP A 241 -24.27 12.55 -5.78
CA ASP A 241 -24.18 14.02 -5.72
C ASP A 241 -24.14 14.58 -4.28
N GLU A 242 -24.71 13.85 -3.32
CA GLU A 242 -24.67 14.22 -1.89
C GLU A 242 -23.26 14.21 -1.29
N PHE A 243 -22.31 13.58 -1.99
CA PHE A 243 -20.91 13.52 -1.60
C PHE A 243 -20.03 14.56 -2.30
N TRP A 244 -20.54 15.29 -3.29
CA TRP A 244 -19.83 16.43 -3.87
C TRP A 244 -19.65 17.55 -2.82
N GLU A 245 -18.41 18.00 -2.58
CA GLU A 245 -18.06 19.10 -1.63
C GLU A 245 -18.72 18.93 -0.24
N ASN A 246 -18.85 17.69 0.22
CA ASN A 246 -19.59 17.33 1.45
C ASN A 246 -18.84 17.67 2.75
N GLY A 247 -17.60 18.16 2.66
CA GLY A 247 -16.79 18.47 3.82
C GLY A 247 -15.32 18.63 3.49
N PHE A 248 -14.49 18.72 4.54
CA PHE A 248 -13.05 18.85 4.42
C PHE A 248 -12.36 17.49 4.64
N GLY A 249 -11.72 16.97 3.60
CA GLY A 249 -10.69 15.94 3.70
C GLY A 249 -11.20 14.51 3.88
N ASP A 250 -12.45 14.25 3.47
CA ASP A 250 -13.06 12.92 3.41
C ASP A 250 -13.44 12.65 1.94
N ALA A 251 -12.44 12.72 1.05
CA ALA A 251 -12.63 12.59 -0.39
C ALA A 251 -13.26 11.24 -0.73
N ASP A 252 -14.37 11.26 -1.45
CA ASP A 252 -15.09 10.11 -1.97
C ASP A 252 -14.59 9.76 -3.39
N CYS A 253 -14.16 10.75 -4.17
CA CYS A 253 -13.40 10.50 -5.40
C CYS A 253 -11.99 10.02 -5.08
N LEU A 254 -11.56 8.91 -5.69
CA LEU A 254 -10.17 8.42 -5.54
C LEU A 254 -9.13 9.46 -5.99
N ASP A 255 -9.44 10.27 -7.00
CA ASP A 255 -8.56 11.35 -7.47
C ASP A 255 -8.78 12.69 -6.74
N ARG A 256 -9.71 12.72 -5.79
CA ARG A 256 -10.06 13.86 -4.94
C ARG A 256 -10.59 15.06 -5.71
N SER A 257 -11.21 14.81 -6.87
CA SER A 257 -11.80 15.85 -7.71
C SER A 257 -13.11 16.43 -7.16
N ASP A 258 -13.66 15.82 -6.11
CA ASP A 258 -14.82 16.25 -5.31
C ASP A 258 -14.46 17.23 -4.18
N GLU A 259 -13.17 17.44 -3.93
CA GLU A 259 -12.66 18.24 -2.80
C GLU A 259 -12.07 19.59 -3.24
N PHE A 260 -12.04 20.55 -2.32
CA PHE A 260 -11.41 21.86 -2.56
C PHE A 260 -9.88 21.74 -2.73
N ALA A 261 -9.32 22.51 -3.67
CA ALA A 261 -7.90 22.45 -4.03
C ALA A 261 -6.91 22.71 -2.86
N ASP A 262 -7.31 23.48 -1.85
CA ASP A 262 -6.43 23.96 -0.77
C ASP A 262 -6.53 23.16 0.55
N VAL A 263 -7.21 22.00 0.56
CA VAL A 263 -7.28 21.18 1.78
C VAL A 263 -5.90 20.62 2.14
N LEU A 264 -5.36 21.09 3.28
CA LEU A 264 -4.12 20.59 3.87
C LEU A 264 -4.36 19.18 4.41
N TYR A 265 -3.74 18.22 3.73
CA TYR A 265 -3.87 16.82 4.06
C TYR A 265 -3.16 16.42 5.37
N SER A 266 -3.68 15.39 6.03
CA SER A 266 -3.05 14.84 7.23
C SER A 266 -1.67 14.27 6.88
N TYR A 267 -0.62 14.86 7.41
CA TYR A 267 0.75 14.35 7.28
C TYR A 267 0.94 12.95 7.93
N ASN A 268 -0.08 12.42 8.61
CA ASN A 268 -0.02 11.20 9.42
C ASN A 268 -0.76 10.00 8.81
N CYS A 269 -1.02 9.97 7.49
CA CYS A 269 -1.77 8.85 6.89
C CYS A 269 -1.12 7.48 7.01
N PHE A 270 0.20 7.43 7.21
CA PHE A 270 0.90 6.20 7.58
C PHE A 270 0.38 5.54 8.88
N ARG A 271 -0.45 6.24 9.68
CA ARG A 271 -1.09 5.78 10.92
C ARG A 271 -2.61 5.67 10.84
N ASP A 272 -3.20 5.94 9.69
CA ASP A 272 -4.64 6.09 9.59
C ASP A 272 -5.16 5.13 8.52
N PRO A 273 -5.76 3.99 8.93
CA PRO A 273 -6.26 2.98 7.99
C PRO A 273 -7.55 3.39 7.27
N THR A 274 -8.10 4.57 7.56
CA THR A 274 -9.37 5.04 6.99
C THR A 274 -9.29 5.28 5.49
N PHE A 275 -10.44 5.18 4.82
CA PHE A 275 -10.61 5.42 3.39
C PHE A 275 -9.91 6.70 2.90
N ARG A 276 -10.07 7.81 3.63
CA ARG A 276 -9.42 9.09 3.29
C ARG A 276 -7.90 9.01 3.13
N CYS A 277 -7.25 8.05 3.80
CA CYS A 277 -5.81 7.83 3.75
C CYS A 277 -5.42 6.67 2.84
N GLU A 278 -6.16 5.58 2.82
CA GLU A 278 -5.78 4.42 2.01
C GLU A 278 -6.34 4.44 0.58
N GLU A 279 -7.49 5.05 0.33
CA GLU A 279 -8.22 4.95 -0.94
C GLU A 279 -8.20 6.27 -1.73
N HIS A 280 -7.00 6.74 -2.07
CA HIS A 280 -6.86 7.92 -2.93
C HIS A 280 -5.57 7.89 -3.76
N SER A 281 -5.55 8.62 -4.88
CA SER A 281 -4.35 8.92 -5.66
C SER A 281 -3.58 10.12 -5.10
N CYS A 282 -2.29 10.21 -5.42
CA CYS A 282 -1.51 11.41 -5.12
C CYS A 282 -1.78 12.50 -6.16
N ARG A 283 -1.62 13.78 -5.77
CA ARG A 283 -1.88 14.92 -6.66
C ARG A 283 -0.88 14.93 -7.82
N THR A 284 -1.39 14.72 -9.04
CA THR A 284 -0.61 14.64 -10.28
C THR A 284 0.18 15.94 -10.57
N ASN A 285 -0.42 17.10 -10.28
CA ASN A 285 0.18 18.42 -10.52
C ASN A 285 1.46 18.70 -9.70
N TRP A 286 1.64 18.04 -8.55
CA TRP A 286 2.71 18.36 -7.60
C TRP A 286 3.90 17.41 -7.65
N ARG A 287 3.87 16.46 -8.60
CA ARG A 287 4.88 15.42 -8.74
C ARG A 287 5.03 14.57 -7.50
N ASP A 288 3.91 14.28 -6.89
CA ASP A 288 3.88 13.46 -5.71
C ASP A 288 4.18 12.00 -6.08
N PHE A 289 4.81 11.33 -5.13
CA PHE A 289 5.21 9.94 -5.13
C PHE A 289 4.46 9.26 -3.99
N PRO A 290 3.69 8.20 -4.27
CA PRO A 290 2.99 7.46 -3.23
C PRO A 290 3.98 6.62 -2.43
N CYS A 291 3.96 6.78 -1.13
CA CYS A 291 4.77 5.98 -0.22
C CYS A 291 4.21 4.56 -0.05
N GLY A 292 2.94 4.30 -0.39
CA GLY A 292 2.30 2.98 -0.26
C GLY A 292 1.72 2.70 1.12
N ASP A 293 1.56 3.75 1.93
CA ASP A 293 0.94 3.77 3.26
C ASP A 293 0.01 4.99 3.40
N GLY A 294 -0.63 5.39 2.30
CA GLY A 294 -1.47 6.59 2.20
C GLY A 294 -0.72 7.93 2.20
N GLN A 295 0.59 7.95 2.49
CA GLN A 295 1.39 9.17 2.42
C GLN A 295 1.76 9.50 0.96
N CYS A 296 1.58 10.77 0.59
CA CYS A 296 2.11 11.35 -0.65
C CYS A 296 3.21 12.34 -0.30
N VAL A 297 4.38 12.18 -0.92
CA VAL A 297 5.51 13.10 -0.78
C VAL A 297 5.98 13.52 -2.16
N GLN A 298 6.65 14.66 -2.32
CA GLN A 298 7.26 14.96 -3.63
C GLN A 298 8.23 13.85 -4.04
N THR A 299 8.40 13.63 -5.35
CA THR A 299 9.32 12.61 -5.87
C THR A 299 10.71 12.74 -5.23
N PHE A 300 11.27 11.63 -4.74
CA PHE A 300 12.53 11.55 -3.97
C PHE A 300 12.51 12.19 -2.58
N ASN A 301 11.36 12.61 -2.05
CA ASN A 301 11.23 13.02 -0.66
C ASN A 301 11.06 11.81 0.30
N LYS A 302 11.26 12.04 1.60
CA LYS A 302 11.34 10.98 2.60
C LYS A 302 9.94 10.44 2.88
N CYS A 303 9.71 9.19 2.47
CA CYS A 303 8.58 8.40 2.95
C CYS A 303 8.85 7.87 4.36
N HIS A 304 7.80 7.78 5.17
CA HIS A 304 7.89 7.21 6.52
C HIS A 304 8.30 5.74 6.49
N ASN A 305 7.74 4.96 5.56
CA ASN A 305 8.07 3.56 5.34
C ASN A 305 9.32 3.32 4.46
N GLU A 306 10.11 4.36 4.21
CA GLU A 306 11.35 4.28 3.42
C GLU A 306 11.21 3.84 1.95
N ARG A 307 10.00 3.75 1.38
CA ARG A 307 9.80 3.38 -0.04
C ARG A 307 10.62 4.22 -1.03
N HIS A 308 10.81 5.51 -0.74
CA HIS A 308 11.67 6.41 -1.51
C HIS A 308 13.11 5.89 -1.67
N LEU A 309 13.67 5.16 -0.70
CA LEU A 309 14.99 4.53 -0.79
C LEU A 309 15.03 3.45 -1.87
N SER A 310 13.97 2.65 -1.97
CA SER A 310 13.83 1.62 -3.02
C SER A 310 13.77 2.23 -4.41
N LEU A 311 13.09 3.36 -4.57
CA LEU A 311 13.09 4.15 -5.82
C LEU A 311 14.49 4.65 -6.14
N ILE A 312 15.16 5.32 -5.19
CA ILE A 312 16.53 5.84 -5.39
C ILE A 312 17.49 4.70 -5.75
N LYS A 313 17.40 3.54 -5.10
CA LYS A 313 18.23 2.35 -5.38
C LYS A 313 18.00 1.80 -6.78
N SER A 314 16.76 1.82 -7.27
CA SER A 314 16.42 1.35 -8.62
C SER A 314 17.06 2.21 -9.72
N ILE A 315 17.20 3.52 -9.47
CA ILE A 315 17.78 4.51 -10.39
C ILE A 315 19.31 4.56 -10.26
N SER A 316 19.82 4.45 -9.03
CA SER A 316 21.23 4.58 -8.66
C SER A 316 22.06 3.31 -8.90
N ASN A 317 21.65 2.44 -9.82
CA ASN A 317 22.40 1.23 -10.12
C ASN A 317 23.81 1.58 -10.65
N GLN A 318 24.85 1.07 -9.99
CA GLN A 318 26.24 1.38 -10.33
C GLN A 318 26.62 0.91 -11.74
N GLY A 319 26.05 -0.21 -12.21
CA GLY A 319 26.34 -0.79 -13.52
C GLY A 319 27.83 -0.80 -13.87
N TYR A 320 28.21 -0.11 -14.95
CA TYR A 320 29.60 -0.02 -15.43
C TYR A 320 30.38 1.19 -14.90
N LEU A 321 29.73 2.13 -14.20
CA LEU A 321 30.40 3.32 -13.67
C LEU A 321 31.31 2.94 -12.50
N SER A 322 32.41 3.67 -12.37
CA SER A 322 33.25 3.56 -11.16
C SER A 322 32.44 3.99 -9.93
N ILE A 323 32.73 3.39 -8.77
CA ILE A 323 32.05 3.71 -7.51
C ILE A 323 32.12 5.22 -7.23
N ASN A 324 33.31 5.81 -7.43
CA ASN A 324 33.54 7.24 -7.22
C ASN A 324 32.71 8.09 -8.18
N CYS A 325 32.67 7.74 -9.47
CA CYS A 325 31.84 8.47 -10.44
C CYS A 325 30.35 8.36 -10.11
N SER A 326 29.87 7.15 -9.77
CA SER A 326 28.48 6.94 -9.36
C SER A 326 28.11 7.79 -8.14
N ILE A 327 28.95 7.80 -7.10
CA ILE A 327 28.75 8.64 -5.91
C ILE A 327 28.72 10.13 -6.27
N ALA A 328 29.67 10.60 -7.07
CA ALA A 328 29.67 11.99 -7.52
C ALA A 328 28.40 12.35 -8.26
N MET A 329 27.97 11.51 -9.21
CA MET A 329 26.79 11.76 -10.02
C MET A 329 25.51 11.76 -9.20
N MET A 330 25.37 10.83 -8.27
CA MET A 330 24.24 10.82 -7.36
C MET A 330 24.17 12.08 -6.47
N CYS A 331 25.32 12.64 -6.05
CA CYS A 331 25.37 13.93 -5.35
C CYS A 331 25.00 15.11 -6.26
N LEU A 332 25.54 15.15 -7.49
CA LEU A 332 25.37 16.26 -8.42
C LEU A 332 23.97 16.35 -9.02
N THR A 333 23.32 15.20 -9.21
CA THR A 333 21.93 15.11 -9.66
C THR A 333 20.93 15.25 -8.51
N LYS A 334 21.41 15.43 -7.26
CA LYS A 334 20.62 15.55 -6.03
C LYS A 334 19.76 14.34 -5.67
N LEU A 335 19.96 13.19 -6.31
CA LEU A 335 19.31 11.93 -5.97
C LEU A 335 19.60 11.51 -4.51
N ILE A 336 20.74 11.91 -3.94
CA ILE A 336 21.22 11.48 -2.62
C ILE A 336 20.87 12.38 -1.43
N LYS A 337 20.19 13.54 -1.59
CA LYS A 337 19.97 14.46 -0.44
C LYS A 337 19.40 13.78 0.82
N GLN A 338 18.77 12.61 0.68
CA GLN A 338 18.13 11.86 1.77
C GLN A 338 18.87 10.60 2.25
N THR A 339 19.76 9.99 1.46
CA THR A 339 20.35 8.66 1.78
C THR A 339 21.82 8.73 2.23
N HIS A 340 22.58 9.66 1.65
CA HIS A 340 23.95 9.99 2.06
C HIS A 340 24.14 11.51 2.11
N GLY A 341 23.13 12.26 2.58
CA GLY A 341 23.16 13.72 2.68
C GLY A 341 24.46 14.24 3.32
N ILE A 342 24.92 13.58 4.39
CA ILE A 342 26.19 13.88 5.08
C ILE A 342 27.41 13.67 4.17
N LEU A 343 27.45 12.60 3.36
CA LEU A 343 28.55 12.35 2.44
C LEU A 343 28.59 13.40 1.32
N CYS A 344 27.46 13.72 0.69
CA CYS A 344 27.45 14.75 -0.33
C CYS A 344 27.79 16.13 0.25
N GLU A 345 27.24 16.48 1.42
CA GLU A 345 27.57 17.74 2.10
C GLU A 345 29.06 17.84 2.41
N THR A 346 29.67 16.76 2.93
CA THR A 346 31.13 16.73 3.19
C THR A 346 31.96 16.81 1.90
N LEU A 347 31.53 16.16 0.81
CA LEU A 347 32.17 16.27 -0.50
C LEU A 347 32.09 17.69 -1.08
N PHE A 348 30.96 18.37 -0.91
CA PHE A 348 30.77 19.75 -1.40
C PHE A 348 31.49 20.79 -0.52
N LEU A 349 31.43 20.67 0.80
CA LEU A 349 32.07 21.62 1.73
C LEU A 349 33.59 21.65 1.56
N ASN A 350 34.20 20.48 1.33
CA ASN A 350 35.65 20.35 1.20
C ASN A 350 36.14 20.35 -0.26
N ASN A 351 35.26 20.59 -1.24
CA ASN A 351 35.54 20.49 -2.68
C ASN A 351 36.14 19.13 -3.12
N PHE A 352 35.95 18.04 -2.36
CA PHE A 352 36.43 16.71 -2.72
C PHE A 352 35.64 16.06 -3.87
N ILE A 353 34.50 16.64 -4.25
CA ILE A 353 33.71 16.16 -5.39
C ILE A 353 34.54 16.05 -6.68
N TYR A 354 35.51 16.95 -6.89
CA TYR A 354 36.40 16.92 -8.06
C TYR A 354 37.29 15.67 -8.11
N ASP A 355 37.71 15.16 -6.95
CA ASP A 355 38.52 13.93 -6.90
C ASP A 355 37.70 12.70 -7.27
N TYR A 356 36.38 12.74 -7.04
CA TYR A 356 35.47 11.68 -7.44
C TYR A 356 35.11 11.75 -8.93
N ILE A 357 34.91 12.96 -9.48
CA ILE A 357 34.58 13.18 -10.90
C ILE A 357 35.71 12.75 -11.83
N LYS A 358 36.99 12.80 -11.40
CA LYS A 358 38.15 12.32 -12.20
C LYS A 358 38.03 10.85 -12.62
N TYR A 359 37.22 10.07 -11.92
CA TYR A 359 36.96 8.66 -12.24
C TYR A 359 35.76 8.46 -13.16
N CYS A 360 35.13 9.53 -13.64
CA CYS A 360 34.12 9.48 -14.68
C CYS A 360 34.79 9.51 -16.07
N ASP A 361 34.21 8.80 -17.02
CA ASP A 361 34.63 8.89 -18.42
C ASP A 361 34.30 10.27 -18.99
N PHE A 362 34.89 10.59 -20.15
CA PHE A 362 34.67 11.88 -20.82
C PHE A 362 33.19 12.09 -21.21
N ILE A 363 32.54 11.04 -21.73
CA ILE A 363 31.10 10.98 -21.99
C ILE A 363 30.58 9.67 -21.39
N PHE A 364 29.52 9.74 -20.61
CA PHE A 364 28.91 8.55 -20.01
C PHE A 364 27.42 8.74 -19.73
N GLN A 365 26.73 7.63 -19.50
CA GLN A 365 25.31 7.60 -19.18
C GLN A 365 25.08 7.58 -17.67
N PHE A 366 24.17 8.41 -17.20
CA PHE A 366 23.68 8.36 -15.82
C PHE A 366 22.23 8.85 -15.74
N PRO A 367 21.30 8.13 -15.10
CA PRO A 367 21.44 6.76 -14.58
C PRO A 367 21.70 5.74 -15.71
N ILE A 368 22.21 4.57 -15.35
CA ILE A 368 22.56 3.51 -16.32
C ILE A 368 21.33 2.82 -16.90
N ASN A 369 20.29 2.72 -16.09
CA ASN A 369 18.99 2.30 -16.56
C ASN A 369 18.34 3.46 -17.35
N PRO A 370 17.60 3.16 -18.44
CA PRO A 370 16.83 4.19 -19.13
C PRO A 370 15.86 4.88 -18.19
N VAL A 371 15.68 6.18 -18.41
CA VAL A 371 14.86 7.05 -17.54
C VAL A 371 13.38 6.94 -17.89
N TYR A 372 13.05 6.63 -19.14
CA TYR A 372 11.67 6.58 -19.62
C TYR A 372 11.50 5.52 -20.71
N LEU A 373 10.46 4.69 -20.57
CA LEU A 373 9.99 3.69 -21.55
C LEU A 373 11.10 2.80 -22.15
N ASN A 374 12.17 2.54 -21.40
CA ASN A 374 13.36 1.78 -21.83
C ASN A 374 14.20 2.40 -22.96
N HIS A 375 13.86 3.58 -23.46
CA HIS A 375 14.51 4.15 -24.64
C HIS A 375 15.17 5.50 -24.42
N ILE A 376 14.75 6.27 -23.42
CA ILE A 376 15.35 7.56 -23.10
C ILE A 376 16.56 7.39 -22.17
N ARG A 377 17.69 7.97 -22.56
CA ARG A 377 18.96 7.92 -21.82
C ARG A 377 19.53 9.32 -21.68
N PHE A 378 20.10 9.60 -20.52
CA PHE A 378 20.77 10.85 -20.20
C PHE A 378 22.28 10.67 -20.28
N LEU A 379 22.95 11.50 -21.08
CA LEU A 379 24.40 11.53 -21.19
C LEU A 379 24.95 12.82 -20.61
N TYR A 380 26.11 12.69 -19.97
CA TYR A 380 26.88 13.79 -19.45
C TYR A 380 28.25 13.81 -20.12
N GLU A 381 28.72 15.01 -20.43
CA GLU A 381 30.01 15.26 -21.04
C GLU A 381 30.86 16.17 -20.13
N ASN A 382 32.12 15.78 -19.97
CA ASN A 382 33.19 16.60 -19.43
C ASN A 382 32.83 17.36 -18.14
N ILE A 383 32.25 16.64 -17.17
CA ILE A 383 31.77 17.23 -15.92
C ILE A 383 32.90 17.92 -15.15
N SER A 384 34.13 17.43 -15.25
CA SER A 384 35.32 18.02 -14.63
C SER A 384 35.58 19.46 -15.07
N GLU A 385 35.13 19.87 -16.26
CA GLU A 385 35.32 21.21 -16.81
C GLU A 385 34.14 22.15 -16.53
N LYS A 386 33.04 21.66 -15.95
CA LYS A 386 31.88 22.50 -15.63
C LYS A 386 32.22 23.44 -14.47
N THR A 387 32.10 24.74 -14.70
CA THR A 387 32.60 25.79 -13.79
C THR A 387 31.75 26.03 -12.54
N ASN A 388 30.61 25.34 -12.37
CA ASN A 388 29.68 25.59 -11.26
C ASN A 388 28.96 24.32 -10.72
N ILE A 389 29.76 23.30 -10.40
CA ILE A 389 29.36 21.96 -9.90
C ILE A 389 28.63 22.00 -8.54
N LYS A 390 28.58 23.16 -7.86
CA LYS A 390 27.79 23.35 -6.61
C LYS A 390 26.28 23.39 -6.83
N THR A 391 25.82 23.46 -8.08
CA THR A 391 24.40 23.44 -8.44
C THR A 391 24.01 22.08 -9.04
N SER A 392 22.71 21.77 -9.01
CA SER A 392 22.19 20.53 -9.62
C SER A 392 22.62 20.49 -11.09
N ILE A 393 23.26 19.41 -11.52
CA ILE A 393 23.59 19.24 -12.95
C ILE A 393 22.39 18.68 -13.71
N ILE A 394 22.24 19.14 -14.94
CA ILE A 394 21.31 18.59 -15.93
C ILE A 394 22.10 17.81 -16.99
N PRO A 395 21.50 16.83 -17.68
CA PRO A 395 22.17 16.12 -18.76
C PRO A 395 22.55 17.07 -19.89
N ASP A 396 23.65 16.76 -20.58
CA ASP A 396 24.09 17.50 -21.77
C ASP A 396 23.34 17.02 -23.01
N TYR A 397 23.04 15.71 -23.06
CA TYR A 397 22.30 15.10 -24.15
C TYR A 397 21.18 14.20 -23.63
N ILE A 398 20.05 14.26 -24.34
CA ILE A 398 18.96 13.31 -24.22
C ILE A 398 18.97 12.45 -25.48
N CYS A 399 19.21 11.16 -25.31
CA CYS A 399 19.26 10.20 -26.40
C CYS A 399 18.07 9.27 -26.36
N TYR A 400 17.53 8.94 -27.54
CA TYR A 400 16.48 7.94 -27.68
C TYR A 400 16.93 6.85 -28.66
N ALA A 401 16.69 5.59 -28.30
CA ALA A 401 16.89 4.44 -29.18
C ALA A 401 15.58 4.07 -29.87
N HIS A 402 15.55 4.03 -31.20
CA HIS A 402 14.40 3.49 -31.93
C HIS A 402 14.42 1.96 -31.84
N VAL A 403 13.37 1.36 -31.27
CA VAL A 403 13.15 -0.08 -31.38
C VAL A 403 12.50 -0.35 -32.74
N THR A 404 13.29 -0.54 -33.79
CA THR A 404 12.81 -1.25 -34.98
C THR A 404 12.86 -2.76 -34.71
N THR A 405 11.83 -3.50 -35.13
CA THR A 405 11.54 -4.92 -34.85
C THR A 405 12.56 -5.96 -35.36
N LYS A 406 13.85 -5.62 -35.44
CA LYS A 406 14.96 -6.56 -35.64
C LYS A 406 16.10 -6.19 -34.70
N ARG A 407 16.72 -7.21 -34.09
CA ARG A 407 17.85 -7.16 -33.14
C ARG A 407 19.10 -6.47 -33.70
N THR A 408 19.03 -5.17 -33.97
CA THR A 408 20.17 -4.28 -34.21
C THR A 408 19.86 -2.94 -33.54
N MET A 409 20.68 -2.54 -32.56
CA MET A 409 20.65 -1.19 -31.98
C MET A 409 21.16 -0.22 -33.05
N ASP A 410 20.27 0.24 -33.95
CA ASP A 410 20.61 1.24 -34.94
C ASP A 410 20.55 2.65 -34.31
N ALA A 411 21.67 3.37 -34.47
CA ALA A 411 21.94 4.78 -34.14
C ALA A 411 20.97 5.47 -33.16
N ALA A 412 21.34 5.50 -31.87
CA ALA A 412 20.68 6.38 -30.90
C ALA A 412 20.77 7.83 -31.40
N ARG A 413 19.62 8.50 -31.55
CA ARG A 413 19.57 9.92 -31.89
C ARG A 413 19.64 10.71 -30.58
N CYS A 414 20.65 11.56 -30.46
CA CYS A 414 20.88 12.39 -29.29
C CYS A 414 20.59 13.85 -29.65
N VAL A 415 19.88 14.54 -28.76
CA VAL A 415 19.62 15.97 -28.86
C VAL A 415 20.32 16.64 -27.68
N SER A 416 21.10 17.68 -27.96
CA SER A 416 21.69 18.51 -26.90
C SER A 416 20.58 19.29 -26.18
N VAL A 417 20.61 19.28 -24.85
CA VAL A 417 19.61 19.95 -24.02
C VAL A 417 19.59 21.47 -24.24
N GLU A 418 20.72 22.07 -24.63
CA GLU A 418 20.79 23.50 -24.98
C GLU A 418 19.92 23.85 -26.20
N ASN A 419 19.69 22.89 -27.11
CA ASN A 419 18.87 23.06 -28.30
C ASN A 419 17.38 22.70 -28.09
N VAL A 420 17.03 22.14 -26.93
CA VAL A 420 15.66 21.86 -26.53
C VAL A 420 15.18 23.05 -25.72
N GLY A 421 14.65 24.07 -26.40
CA GLY A 421 14.15 25.28 -25.76
C GLY A 421 13.21 24.96 -24.59
N VAL A 422 13.68 25.25 -23.37
CA VAL A 422 12.93 25.37 -22.11
C VAL A 422 11.76 24.38 -21.97
N LEU A 423 12.04 23.09 -21.92
CA LEU A 423 11.14 22.12 -21.31
C LEU A 423 12.01 21.11 -20.57
N THR A 424 12.25 21.38 -19.28
CA THR A 424 12.22 20.40 -18.18
C THR A 424 12.99 20.93 -16.96
N ARG A 425 12.26 21.33 -15.91
CA ARG A 425 12.67 20.96 -14.56
C ARG A 425 12.32 19.47 -14.45
N PHE A 426 13.29 18.57 -14.46
CA PHE A 426 13.09 17.19 -14.00
C PHE A 426 13.18 17.19 -12.47
#